data_AF-L9W0C5-F1
#
_entry.id   AF-L9W0C5-F1
#
_cell.length_a   1.000
_cell.length_b   1.000
_cell.length_c   1.000
_cell.angle_alpha   90.00
_cell.angle_beta   90.00
_cell.angle_gamma   90.00
#
_symmetry.space_group_name_H-M   'P 1'
#
loop_
_entity.id
_entity.type
_entity.pdbx_description
1 polymer ?
#
loop_
_entity_poly.entity_id
_entity_poly.type
_entity_poly.pdbx_seq_one_letter_code
_entity_poly.pdbx_strand_id
1 'polypeptide(L)'
;MQIDGSAADLFLSYADGDVPLSRIWGHPAYEIARKHASVLGRDLTQADVQRAMNGERTTFSEVEDVTENRDRIDRLLDHVRSQEAEWTDLIDRQLLRVTPDEDVSDVILHLAIGYELGIGLGSGAYVNLNDPFFLESPRQLLYTAIHESSHVLYEREHGSITELGSKPMRSREVQWRVFNTIVHTEAFATYTPLKLRKADGNVGGHDHALCEDYRVLADEALLSDLVVKYDSFRQTLRDGAVSRDTLFKRLFSELRLPYRVGLALLTGIEEKAGLEELRGAFYMDPEPFCETYDWVLNEYRTRS
;
A
#
# COMPACT_ATOMS: atom_id res chain seq x y z
N MET A 1 -10.35 -0.61 15.52
CA MET A 1 -9.33 -1.42 14.85
C MET A 1 -8.77 -2.47 15.81
N GLN A 2 -8.27 -3.59 15.28
CA GLN A 2 -7.49 -4.60 16.00
C GLN A 2 -6.17 -4.88 15.26
N ILE A 3 -5.07 -5.04 16.00
CA ILE A 3 -3.81 -5.58 15.46
C ILE A 3 -3.73 -7.07 15.82
N ASP A 4 -3.62 -7.93 14.82
CA ASP A 4 -3.59 -9.38 14.98
C ASP A 4 -2.23 -9.95 14.58
N GLY A 5 -1.42 -10.32 15.58
CA GLY A 5 -0.12 -10.96 15.38
C GLY A 5 -0.16 -12.48 15.18
N SER A 6 -1.34 -13.10 15.27
CA SER A 6 -1.43 -14.57 15.33
C SER A 6 -1.04 -15.27 14.03
N ALA A 7 -1.11 -14.57 12.89
CA ALA A 7 -0.62 -15.11 11.62
C ALA A 7 0.90 -15.31 11.62
N ALA A 8 1.64 -14.32 12.13
CA ALA A 8 3.10 -14.40 12.24
C ALA A 8 3.52 -15.47 13.26
N ASP A 9 2.88 -15.54 14.45
CA ASP A 9 3.15 -16.61 15.43
C ASP A 9 2.99 -18.00 14.82
N LEU A 10 1.90 -18.18 14.07
CA LEU A 10 1.57 -19.44 13.43
C LEU A 10 2.56 -19.79 12.31
N PHE A 11 3.05 -18.78 11.59
CA PHE A 11 4.07 -18.98 10.57
C PHE A 11 5.43 -19.35 11.16
N LEU A 12 5.86 -18.67 12.24
CA LEU A 12 7.10 -19.01 12.94
C LEU A 12 7.02 -20.44 13.52
N SER A 13 5.90 -20.80 14.13
CA SER A 13 5.67 -22.17 14.62
C SER A 13 5.76 -23.22 13.50
N TYR A 14 5.36 -22.88 12.28
CA TYR A 14 5.50 -23.78 11.14
C TYR A 14 6.95 -23.85 10.65
N ALA A 15 7.65 -22.72 10.61
CA ALA A 15 9.07 -22.69 10.27
C ALA A 15 9.91 -23.53 11.24
N ASP A 16 9.50 -23.57 12.51
CA ASP A 16 10.09 -24.41 13.56
C ASP A 16 9.64 -25.89 13.48
N GLY A 17 8.65 -26.22 12.64
CA GLY A 17 8.11 -27.57 12.46
C GLY A 17 7.03 -27.99 13.47
N ASP A 18 6.56 -27.07 14.32
CA ASP A 18 5.62 -27.33 15.40
C ASP A 18 4.16 -27.41 14.94
N VAL A 19 3.80 -26.75 13.83
CA VAL A 19 2.45 -26.76 13.27
C VAL A 19 2.44 -27.07 11.77
N PRO A 20 1.40 -27.74 11.25
CA PRO A 20 1.32 -28.05 9.83
C PRO A 20 0.96 -26.82 8.99
N LEU A 21 1.46 -26.78 7.75
CA LEU A 21 1.20 -25.72 6.77
C LEU A 21 -0.30 -25.43 6.54
N SER A 22 -1.16 -26.43 6.71
CA SER A 22 -2.62 -26.26 6.57
C SER A 22 -3.20 -25.25 7.57
N ARG A 23 -2.57 -25.06 8.73
CA ARG A 23 -2.98 -24.08 9.74
C ARG A 23 -2.69 -22.66 9.28
N ILE A 24 -1.47 -22.40 8.78
CA ILE A 24 -1.13 -21.11 8.14
C ILE A 24 -2.10 -20.84 7.01
N TRP A 25 -2.26 -21.82 6.12
CA TRP A 25 -3.07 -21.65 4.93
C TRP A 25 -4.52 -21.28 5.25
N GLY A 26 -5.08 -21.83 6.33
CA GLY A 26 -6.43 -21.50 6.79
C GLY A 26 -6.57 -20.18 7.57
N HIS A 27 -5.50 -19.42 7.76
CA HIS A 27 -5.55 -18.18 8.53
C HIS A 27 -6.07 -17.00 7.68
N PRO A 28 -6.93 -16.10 8.21
CA PRO A 28 -7.49 -14.96 7.48
C PRO A 28 -6.44 -14.05 6.79
N ALA A 29 -5.31 -13.79 7.45
CA ALA A 29 -4.19 -13.05 6.85
C ALA A 29 -3.76 -13.61 5.47
N TYR A 30 -3.72 -14.94 5.32
CA TYR A 30 -3.35 -15.57 4.05
C TYR A 30 -4.53 -15.69 3.07
N GLU A 31 -5.78 -15.51 3.52
CA GLU A 31 -6.91 -15.26 2.62
C GLU A 31 -6.77 -13.91 1.91
N ILE A 32 -6.32 -12.86 2.60
CA ILE A 32 -6.02 -11.55 2.01
C ILE A 32 -4.95 -11.71 0.93
N ALA A 33 -3.84 -12.38 1.23
CA ALA A 33 -2.77 -12.65 0.26
C ALA A 33 -3.28 -13.40 -0.98
N ARG A 34 -4.12 -14.43 -0.80
CA ARG A 34 -4.72 -15.19 -1.92
C ARG A 34 -5.67 -14.33 -2.76
N LYS A 35 -6.51 -13.53 -2.11
CA LYS A 35 -7.44 -12.62 -2.81
C LYS A 35 -6.64 -11.60 -3.63
N HIS A 36 -5.59 -11.02 -3.06
CA HIS A 36 -4.68 -10.12 -3.76
C HIS A 36 -4.02 -10.80 -4.97
N ALA A 37 -3.45 -11.99 -4.78
CA ALA A 37 -2.85 -12.76 -5.88
C ALA A 37 -3.85 -13.00 -7.02
N SER A 38 -5.08 -13.39 -6.68
CA SER A 38 -6.15 -13.63 -7.65
C SER A 38 -6.52 -12.36 -8.44
N VAL A 39 -6.62 -11.20 -7.79
CA VAL A 39 -6.88 -9.90 -8.43
C VAL A 39 -5.76 -9.56 -9.42
N LEU A 40 -4.51 -9.87 -9.06
CA LEU A 40 -3.36 -9.70 -9.93
C LEU A 40 -3.26 -10.79 -11.01
N GLY A 41 -4.16 -11.78 -11.04
CA GLY A 41 -4.10 -12.91 -11.98
C GLY A 41 -2.90 -13.83 -11.74
N ARG A 42 -2.38 -13.85 -10.50
CA ARG A 42 -1.35 -14.77 -10.03
C ARG A 42 -2.02 -15.95 -9.33
N ASP A 43 -1.45 -17.13 -9.51
CA ASP A 43 -1.86 -18.31 -8.73
C ASP A 43 -0.96 -18.39 -7.49
N LEU A 44 -1.58 -18.30 -6.31
CA LEU A 44 -0.91 -18.48 -5.02
C LEU A 44 -1.50 -19.74 -4.40
N THR A 45 -0.68 -20.78 -4.32
CA THR A 45 -1.08 -22.10 -3.84
C THR A 45 -0.39 -22.44 -2.52
N GLN A 46 -0.95 -23.41 -1.78
CA GLN A 46 -0.31 -23.92 -0.58
C GLN A 46 1.08 -24.51 -0.88
N ALA A 47 1.26 -25.11 -2.07
CA ALA A 47 2.55 -25.67 -2.49
C ALA A 47 3.62 -24.58 -2.70
N ASP A 48 3.23 -23.36 -3.09
CA ASP A 48 4.17 -22.25 -3.25
C ASP A 48 4.81 -21.86 -1.92
N VAL A 49 4.05 -21.87 -0.81
CA VAL A 49 4.60 -21.61 0.53
C VAL A 49 5.69 -22.62 0.89
N GLN A 50 5.43 -23.92 0.68
CA GLN A 50 6.40 -24.96 0.99
C GLN A 50 7.65 -24.86 0.12
N ARG A 51 7.48 -24.62 -1.18
CA ARG A 51 8.59 -24.47 -2.14
C ARG A 51 9.43 -23.23 -1.82
N ALA A 52 8.78 -22.12 -1.46
CA ALA A 52 9.45 -20.89 -1.06
C ALA A 52 10.32 -21.08 0.20
N MET A 53 9.80 -21.78 1.21
CA MET A 53 10.58 -22.15 2.41
C MET A 53 11.77 -23.08 2.11
N ASN A 54 11.73 -23.79 0.98
CA ASN A 54 12.84 -24.62 0.50
C ASN A 54 13.81 -23.84 -0.41
N GLY A 55 13.66 -22.51 -0.52
CA GLY A 55 14.51 -21.63 -1.33
C GLY A 55 14.13 -21.57 -2.81
N GLU A 56 12.97 -22.10 -3.22
CA GLU A 56 12.50 -21.95 -4.59
C GLU A 56 11.81 -20.59 -4.81
N ARG A 57 12.03 -19.99 -5.98
CA ARG A 57 11.27 -18.79 -6.37
C ARG A 57 9.83 -19.16 -6.72
N THR A 58 8.86 -18.58 -6.02
CA THR A 58 7.43 -18.83 -6.23
C THR A 58 6.61 -17.55 -6.15
N THR A 59 5.29 -17.62 -6.32
CA THR A 59 4.38 -16.49 -6.05
C THR A 59 4.43 -16.05 -4.59
N PHE A 60 4.77 -16.95 -3.66
CA PHE A 60 5.01 -16.64 -2.26
C PHE A 60 6.49 -16.27 -2.07
N SER A 61 6.76 -14.99 -1.85
CA SER A 61 8.11 -14.41 -1.71
C SER A 61 8.40 -13.96 -0.27
N GLU A 62 9.54 -13.29 -0.05
CA GLU A 62 9.92 -12.66 1.23
C GLU A 62 10.04 -13.63 2.42
N VAL A 63 10.53 -14.85 2.15
CA VAL A 63 10.72 -15.89 3.19
C VAL A 63 12.15 -16.45 3.31
N GLU A 64 13.06 -16.00 2.45
CA GLU A 64 14.42 -16.58 2.31
C GLU A 64 15.20 -16.54 3.63
N ASP A 65 15.03 -15.46 4.41
CA ASP A 65 15.77 -15.23 5.66
C ASP A 65 14.93 -15.42 6.93
N VAL A 66 13.73 -16.03 6.87
CA VAL A 66 12.83 -16.15 8.04
C VAL A 66 13.51 -16.83 9.22
N THR A 67 14.23 -17.92 8.96
CA THR A 67 14.94 -18.68 10.01
C THR A 67 16.04 -17.83 10.65
N GLU A 68 16.76 -17.03 9.86
CA GLU A 68 17.83 -16.16 10.34
C GLU A 68 17.29 -14.94 11.09
N ASN A 69 16.15 -14.41 10.63
CA ASN A 69 15.48 -13.26 11.22
C ASN A 69 14.51 -13.61 12.36
N ARG A 70 14.31 -14.89 12.68
CA ARG A 70 13.32 -15.39 13.67
C ARG A 70 13.30 -14.55 14.95
N ASP A 71 14.44 -14.39 15.61
CA ASP A 71 14.53 -13.63 16.87
C ASP A 71 14.26 -12.12 16.68
N ARG A 72 14.55 -11.56 15.50
CA ARG A 72 14.24 -10.15 15.19
C ARG A 72 12.75 -9.98 14.96
N ILE A 73 12.11 -10.93 14.28
CA ILE A 73 10.66 -10.94 14.06
C ILE A 73 9.92 -11.07 15.39
N ASP A 74 10.33 -12.00 16.26
CA ASP A 74 9.75 -12.15 17.61
C ASP A 74 9.85 -10.85 18.42
N ARG A 75 11.02 -10.21 18.43
CA ARG A 75 11.19 -8.91 19.11
C ARG A 75 10.33 -7.80 18.50
N LEU A 76 10.15 -7.79 17.18
CA LEU A 76 9.28 -6.83 16.51
C LEU A 76 7.81 -7.07 16.90
N LEU A 77 7.36 -8.33 16.90
CA LEU A 77 6.02 -8.71 17.36
C LEU A 77 5.77 -8.28 18.81
N ASP A 78 6.69 -8.58 19.71
CA ASP A 78 6.59 -8.19 21.12
C ASP A 78 6.59 -6.67 21.29
N HIS A 79 7.39 -5.96 20.49
CA HIS A 79 7.35 -4.50 20.46
C HIS A 79 5.95 -4.00 20.08
N VAL A 80 5.36 -4.50 18.99
CA VAL A 80 4.01 -4.09 18.56
C VAL A 80 2.97 -4.41 19.63
N ARG A 81 2.98 -5.62 20.22
CA ARG A 81 2.08 -6.00 21.31
C ARG A 81 2.19 -5.08 22.51
N SER A 82 3.42 -4.72 22.89
CA SER A 82 3.65 -3.82 24.02
C SER A 82 3.16 -2.39 23.77
N GLN A 83 2.97 -2.01 22.50
CA GLN A 83 2.54 -0.69 22.05
C GLN A 83 1.14 -0.70 21.44
N GLU A 84 0.40 -1.81 21.52
CA GLU A 84 -0.80 -2.05 20.71
C GLU A 84 -1.81 -0.91 20.84
N ALA A 85 -2.12 -0.49 22.08
CA ALA A 85 -3.06 0.60 22.34
C ALA A 85 -2.59 1.95 21.78
N GLU A 86 -1.29 2.26 21.83
CA GLU A 86 -0.77 3.49 21.24
C GLU A 86 -0.84 3.43 19.71
N TRP A 87 -0.49 2.28 19.12
CA TRP A 87 -0.49 2.11 17.67
C TRP A 87 -1.89 2.16 17.10
N THR A 88 -2.87 1.48 17.72
CA THR A 88 -4.27 1.56 17.28
C THR A 88 -4.78 2.99 17.36
N ASP A 89 -4.53 3.71 18.46
CA ASP A 89 -4.91 5.13 18.59
C ASP A 89 -4.27 6.02 17.52
N LEU A 90 -3.00 5.79 17.19
CA LEU A 90 -2.30 6.53 16.14
C LEU A 90 -2.84 6.22 14.75
N ILE A 91 -3.10 4.95 14.46
CA ILE A 91 -3.64 4.51 13.18
C ILE A 91 -5.04 5.09 12.99
N ASP A 92 -5.94 4.89 13.95
CA ASP A 92 -7.31 5.41 13.92
C ASP A 92 -7.31 6.94 13.72
N ARG A 93 -6.43 7.67 14.42
CA ARG A 93 -6.30 9.12 14.27
C ARG A 93 -5.85 9.54 12.86
N GLN A 94 -4.92 8.81 12.25
CA GLN A 94 -4.46 9.16 10.89
C GLN A 94 -5.55 8.85 9.85
N LEU A 95 -6.23 7.69 9.97
CA LEU A 95 -7.33 7.31 9.10
C LEU A 95 -8.49 8.31 9.18
N LEU A 96 -9.02 8.54 10.40
CA LEU A 96 -10.17 9.44 10.63
C LEU A 96 -9.86 10.92 10.32
N ARG A 97 -8.59 11.30 10.20
CA ARG A 97 -8.25 12.63 9.68
C ARG A 97 -8.67 12.79 8.22
N VAL A 98 -8.52 11.74 7.42
CA VAL A 98 -8.80 11.72 5.97
C VAL A 98 -10.22 11.24 5.68
N THR A 99 -10.72 10.29 6.47
CA THR A 99 -12.02 9.64 6.27
C THR A 99 -12.86 9.71 7.55
N PRO A 100 -13.31 10.90 7.96
CA PRO A 100 -13.95 11.08 9.27
C PRO A 100 -15.29 10.35 9.42
N ASP A 101 -15.94 9.99 8.30
CA ASP A 101 -17.26 9.34 8.28
C ASP A 101 -17.15 7.80 8.22
N GLU A 102 -15.93 7.26 8.09
CA GLU A 102 -15.69 5.81 8.03
C GLU A 102 -15.62 5.18 9.42
N ASP A 103 -16.11 3.93 9.53
CA ASP A 103 -15.91 3.11 10.71
C ASP A 103 -14.58 2.35 10.63
N VAL A 104 -13.66 2.66 11.55
CA VAL A 104 -12.35 2.00 11.69
C VAL A 104 -12.38 0.85 12.71
N SER A 105 -13.50 0.65 13.41
CA SER A 105 -13.57 -0.27 14.55
C SER A 105 -13.36 -1.73 14.14
N ASP A 106 -13.83 -2.11 12.95
CA ASP A 106 -13.82 -3.47 12.39
C ASP A 106 -12.63 -3.74 11.46
N VAL A 107 -11.72 -2.77 11.26
CA VAL A 107 -10.50 -2.99 10.50
C VAL A 107 -9.56 -3.87 11.32
N ILE A 108 -9.12 -4.99 10.74
CA ILE A 108 -8.13 -5.89 11.32
C ILE A 108 -6.82 -5.73 10.53
N LEU A 109 -5.75 -5.38 11.24
CA LEU A 109 -4.38 -5.37 10.73
C LEU A 109 -3.69 -6.68 11.10
N HIS A 110 -3.52 -7.59 10.13
CA HIS A 110 -2.78 -8.82 10.34
C HIS A 110 -1.27 -8.60 10.15
N LEU A 111 -0.50 -8.93 11.18
CA LEU A 111 0.96 -9.04 11.08
C LEU A 111 1.28 -10.48 10.67
N ALA A 112 1.96 -10.66 9.55
CA ALA A 112 2.18 -11.96 8.95
C ALA A 112 3.60 -12.07 8.38
N ILE A 113 3.91 -13.20 7.73
CA ILE A 113 5.21 -13.44 7.11
C ILE A 113 5.03 -13.89 5.66
N GLY A 114 5.81 -13.30 4.76
CA GLY A 114 5.95 -13.65 3.34
C GLY A 114 5.08 -12.84 2.36
N TYR A 115 5.01 -13.33 1.12
CA TYR A 115 4.23 -12.83 -0.02
C TYR A 115 4.60 -11.42 -0.53
N GLU A 116 4.10 -10.36 0.08
CA GLU A 116 4.28 -8.95 -0.35
C GLU A 116 4.48 -8.07 0.90
N LEU A 117 5.07 -6.88 0.75
CA LEU A 117 5.36 -5.98 1.87
C LEU A 117 4.11 -5.64 2.71
N GLY A 118 3.02 -5.30 2.03
CA GLY A 118 1.77 -4.88 2.64
C GLY A 118 0.61 -5.00 1.64
N ILE A 119 -0.59 -5.24 2.16
CA ILE A 119 -1.83 -5.34 1.38
C ILE A 119 -3.01 -4.86 2.21
N GLY A 120 -3.80 -3.93 1.69
CA GLY A 120 -5.14 -3.64 2.21
C GLY A 120 -6.23 -4.06 1.24
N LEU A 121 -7.17 -4.88 1.71
CA LEU A 121 -8.38 -5.26 0.97
C LEU A 121 -9.59 -5.21 1.92
N GLY A 122 -10.82 -5.23 1.39
CA GLY A 122 -12.03 -5.06 2.21
C GLY A 122 -12.23 -6.03 3.39
N SER A 123 -11.45 -7.11 3.50
CA SER A 123 -11.45 -8.04 4.64
C SER A 123 -10.41 -7.72 5.73
N GLY A 124 -9.52 -6.75 5.52
CA GLY A 124 -8.47 -6.36 6.45
C GLY A 124 -7.18 -5.93 5.75
N ALA A 125 -6.25 -5.46 6.57
CA ALA A 125 -4.88 -5.15 6.17
C ALA A 125 -3.95 -6.31 6.54
N TYR A 126 -2.86 -6.44 5.79
CA TYR A 126 -1.81 -7.44 5.93
C TYR A 126 -0.48 -6.71 5.83
N VAL A 127 0.47 -6.98 6.74
CA VAL A 127 1.84 -6.47 6.63
C VAL A 127 2.84 -7.58 6.94
N ASN A 128 3.84 -7.76 6.08
CA ASN A 128 4.87 -8.77 6.21
C ASN A 128 5.97 -8.30 7.17
N LEU A 129 6.18 -9.02 8.27
CA LEU A 129 7.17 -8.70 9.30
C LEU A 129 8.60 -9.12 8.97
N ASN A 130 8.79 -10.01 7.99
CA ASN A 130 10.13 -10.48 7.61
C ASN A 130 10.85 -9.51 6.66
N ASP A 131 10.29 -8.33 6.38
CA ASP A 131 10.97 -7.33 5.57
C ASP A 131 12.12 -6.67 6.36
N PRO A 132 13.36 -6.65 5.85
CA PRO A 132 14.50 -6.02 6.51
C PRO A 132 14.24 -4.57 6.94
N PHE A 133 13.45 -3.81 6.18
CA PHE A 133 13.12 -2.43 6.47
C PHE A 133 12.42 -2.26 7.82
N PHE A 134 11.51 -3.18 8.17
CA PHE A 134 10.80 -3.15 9.44
C PHE A 134 11.62 -3.70 10.59
N LEU A 135 12.47 -4.70 10.31
CA LEU A 135 13.38 -5.26 11.30
C LEU A 135 14.51 -4.28 11.70
N GLU A 136 14.83 -3.32 10.85
CA GLU A 136 15.80 -2.25 11.11
C GLU A 136 15.14 -0.99 11.67
N SER A 137 13.93 -0.67 11.22
CA SER A 137 13.20 0.53 11.58
C SER A 137 11.73 0.20 11.92
N PRO A 138 11.42 -0.28 13.14
CA PRO A 138 10.06 -0.68 13.53
C PRO A 138 9.01 0.40 13.36
N ARG A 139 9.39 1.69 13.42
CA ARG A 139 8.46 2.79 13.17
C ARG A 139 7.92 2.79 11.73
N GLN A 140 8.66 2.24 10.78
CA GLN A 140 8.20 2.10 9.39
C GLN A 140 7.05 1.10 9.26
N LEU A 141 7.01 0.07 10.11
CA LEU A 141 5.88 -0.86 10.19
C LEU A 141 4.58 -0.12 10.53
N LEU A 142 4.62 0.85 11.45
CA LEU A 142 3.45 1.66 11.79
C LEU A 142 2.98 2.51 10.60
N TYR A 143 3.88 3.13 9.85
CA TYR A 143 3.47 3.90 8.67
C TYR A 143 2.87 3.02 7.58
N THR A 144 3.45 1.83 7.37
CA THR A 144 2.90 0.85 6.42
C THR A 144 1.54 0.33 6.91
N ALA A 145 1.37 0.09 8.21
CA ALA A 145 0.08 -0.29 8.79
C ALA A 145 -1.00 0.76 8.53
N ILE A 146 -0.68 2.04 8.66
CA ILE A 146 -1.59 3.15 8.32
C ILE A 146 -1.92 3.15 6.82
N HIS A 147 -0.89 2.96 5.97
CA HIS A 147 -1.05 2.91 4.51
C HIS A 147 -1.99 1.77 4.09
N GLU A 148 -1.73 0.54 4.53
CA GLU A 148 -2.56 -0.61 4.18
C GLU A 148 -3.97 -0.52 4.76
N SER A 149 -4.12 0.03 5.97
CA SER A 149 -5.45 0.27 6.55
C SER A 149 -6.23 1.32 5.75
N SER A 150 -5.56 2.29 5.13
CA SER A 150 -6.19 3.26 4.24
C SER A 150 -6.79 2.60 3.01
N HIS A 151 -6.14 1.56 2.46
CA HIS A 151 -6.70 0.77 1.35
C HIS A 151 -7.95 -0.01 1.76
N VAL A 152 -8.05 -0.47 3.01
CA VAL A 152 -9.26 -1.15 3.52
C VAL A 152 -10.46 -0.21 3.48
N LEU A 153 -10.30 1.02 3.97
CA LEU A 153 -11.37 2.03 3.94
C LEU A 153 -11.69 2.45 2.51
N TYR A 154 -10.66 2.64 1.68
CA TYR A 154 -10.85 2.96 0.26
C TYR A 154 -11.63 1.86 -0.48
N GLU A 155 -11.35 0.59 -0.20
CA GLU A 155 -12.08 -0.52 -0.81
C GLU A 155 -13.56 -0.56 -0.40
N ARG A 156 -13.88 -0.18 0.85
CA ARG A 156 -15.27 -0.13 1.32
C ARG A 156 -16.07 0.94 0.60
N GLU A 157 -15.48 2.12 0.43
CA GLU A 157 -16.13 3.24 -0.25
C GLU A 157 -16.24 2.99 -1.76
N HIS A 158 -15.16 2.56 -2.40
CA HIS A 158 -15.06 2.56 -3.87
C HIS A 158 -15.26 1.19 -4.52
N GLY A 159 -15.21 0.08 -3.76
CA GLY A 159 -15.31 -1.28 -4.31
C GLY A 159 -14.22 -1.62 -5.35
N SER A 160 -13.04 -1.00 -5.22
CA SER A 160 -11.95 -1.00 -6.21
C SER A 160 -11.45 -2.38 -6.64
N ILE A 161 -11.46 -3.39 -5.76
CA ILE A 161 -11.06 -4.77 -6.10
C ILE A 161 -11.99 -5.35 -7.17
N THR A 162 -13.28 -5.07 -7.05
CA THR A 162 -14.27 -5.53 -8.04
C THR A 162 -13.97 -4.88 -9.38
N GLU A 163 -13.53 -3.63 -9.40
CA GLU A 163 -13.17 -2.95 -10.64
C GLU A 163 -11.88 -3.43 -11.28
N LEU A 164 -10.83 -3.65 -10.46
CA LEU A 164 -9.49 -4.07 -10.90
C LEU A 164 -9.46 -5.55 -11.34
N GLY A 165 -10.21 -6.42 -10.68
CA GLY A 165 -10.17 -7.88 -10.89
C GLY A 165 -11.18 -8.45 -11.88
N SER A 166 -12.28 -7.75 -12.20
CA SER A 166 -13.42 -8.36 -12.90
C SER A 166 -13.36 -8.32 -14.43
N LYS A 167 -12.53 -7.44 -15.03
CA LYS A 167 -12.49 -7.25 -16.49
C LYS A 167 -11.07 -7.43 -17.04
N PRO A 168 -10.90 -8.14 -18.17
CA PRO A 168 -9.63 -8.14 -18.88
C PRO A 168 -9.22 -6.69 -19.21
N MET A 169 -8.02 -6.27 -18.79
CA MET A 169 -7.45 -4.93 -19.03
C MET A 169 -7.03 -4.75 -20.50
N ARG A 170 -7.96 -4.98 -21.43
CA ARG A 170 -7.71 -5.03 -22.88
C ARG A 170 -8.19 -3.79 -23.61
N SER A 171 -9.17 -3.06 -23.07
CA SER A 171 -9.66 -1.82 -23.68
C SER A 171 -9.05 -0.60 -23.01
N ARG A 172 -8.93 0.48 -23.79
CA ARG A 172 -8.47 1.80 -23.33
C ARG A 172 -9.28 2.30 -22.15
N GLU A 173 -10.62 2.20 -22.23
CA GLU A 173 -11.54 2.65 -21.19
C GLU A 173 -11.32 1.91 -19.86
N VAL A 174 -11.10 0.59 -19.91
CA VAL A 174 -10.79 -0.18 -18.70
C VAL A 174 -9.44 0.25 -18.14
N GLN A 175 -8.41 0.41 -18.97
CA GLN A 175 -7.08 0.84 -18.51
C GLN A 175 -7.08 2.26 -17.93
N TRP A 176 -7.90 3.17 -18.50
CA TRP A 176 -8.08 4.52 -17.98
C TRP A 176 -8.70 4.50 -16.58
N ARG A 177 -9.79 3.73 -16.38
CA ARG A 177 -10.39 3.55 -15.05
C ARG A 177 -9.38 2.96 -14.06
N VAL A 178 -8.73 1.85 -14.43
CA VAL A 178 -7.70 1.19 -13.59
C VAL A 178 -6.59 2.18 -13.20
N PHE A 179 -6.11 2.98 -14.14
CA PHE A 179 -5.08 3.98 -13.85
C PHE A 179 -5.56 5.01 -12.83
N ASN A 180 -6.75 5.59 -13.03
CA ASN A 180 -7.29 6.59 -12.11
C ASN A 180 -7.56 6.00 -10.71
N THR A 181 -8.15 4.80 -10.64
CA THR A 181 -8.37 4.09 -9.36
C THR A 181 -7.06 3.85 -8.62
N ILE A 182 -5.99 3.44 -9.32
CA ILE A 182 -4.69 3.20 -8.69
C ILE A 182 -4.02 4.51 -8.27
N VAL A 183 -4.07 5.56 -9.09
CA VAL A 183 -3.55 6.88 -8.69
C VAL A 183 -4.26 7.39 -7.44
N HIS A 184 -5.59 7.29 -7.40
CA HIS A 184 -6.41 7.79 -6.31
C HIS A 184 -6.19 6.99 -5.01
N THR A 185 -6.24 5.66 -5.06
CA THR A 185 -6.04 4.82 -3.86
C THR A 185 -4.63 4.96 -3.28
N GLU A 186 -3.59 4.95 -4.13
CA GLU A 186 -2.20 5.05 -3.69
C GLU A 186 -1.85 6.45 -3.20
N ALA A 187 -2.44 7.49 -3.80
CA ALA A 187 -2.31 8.86 -3.31
C ALA A 187 -2.77 8.93 -1.85
N PHE A 188 -3.99 8.47 -1.57
CA PHE A 188 -4.57 8.52 -0.23
C PHE A 188 -3.80 7.64 0.75
N ALA A 189 -3.49 6.40 0.38
CA ALA A 189 -2.72 5.51 1.25
C ALA A 189 -1.33 6.07 1.58
N THR A 190 -0.66 6.74 0.64
CA THR A 190 0.65 7.39 0.89
C THR A 190 0.50 8.67 1.72
N TYR A 191 -0.57 9.42 1.51
CA TYR A 191 -0.82 10.69 2.20
C TYR A 191 -1.27 10.50 3.65
N THR A 192 -2.07 9.48 3.96
CA THR A 192 -2.59 9.22 5.31
C THR A 192 -1.51 9.19 6.40
N PRO A 193 -0.36 8.49 6.26
CA PRO A 193 0.71 8.53 7.26
C PRO A 193 1.59 9.80 7.21
N LEU A 194 1.45 10.68 6.21
CA LEU A 194 2.36 11.82 5.98
C LEU A 194 2.47 12.74 7.20
N LYS A 195 1.35 13.06 7.85
CA LYS A 195 1.34 13.98 9.00
C LYS A 195 2.14 13.41 10.18
N LEU A 196 1.97 12.12 10.46
CA LEU A 196 2.74 11.43 11.49
C LEU A 196 4.22 11.35 11.11
N ARG A 197 4.54 10.98 9.86
CA ARG A 197 5.92 10.98 9.35
C ARG A 197 6.60 12.33 9.50
N LYS A 198 5.92 13.44 9.17
CA LYS A 198 6.42 14.80 9.36
C LYS A 198 6.68 15.11 10.84
N ALA A 199 5.76 14.74 11.73
CA ALA A 199 5.92 14.94 13.17
C ALA A 199 7.11 14.15 13.75
N ASP A 200 7.36 12.95 13.22
CA ASP A 200 8.46 12.08 13.62
C ASP A 200 9.78 12.41 12.89
N GLY A 201 9.81 13.39 11.97
CA GLY A 201 10.97 13.72 11.15
C GLY A 201 11.37 12.65 10.11
N ASN A 202 10.46 11.72 9.78
CA ASN A 202 10.71 10.53 8.96
C ASN A 202 10.16 10.65 7.51
N VAL A 203 10.63 11.69 6.80
CA VAL A 203 10.21 12.02 5.41
C VAL A 203 11.27 11.68 4.35
N GLY A 204 12.06 10.62 4.55
CA GLY A 204 13.08 10.19 3.59
C GLY A 204 14.41 9.71 4.19
N GLY A 205 14.43 9.30 5.46
CA GLY A 205 15.68 9.00 6.19
C GLY A 205 16.38 7.67 5.83
N HIS A 206 15.78 6.84 4.97
CA HIS A 206 16.33 5.53 4.57
C HIS A 206 16.33 5.39 3.05
N ASP A 207 17.31 4.65 2.52
CA ASP A 207 17.37 4.24 1.12
C ASP A 207 16.37 3.09 0.87
N HIS A 208 15.09 3.44 0.80
CA HIS A 208 14.00 2.51 0.57
C HIS A 208 12.91 3.19 -0.25
N ALA A 209 12.27 2.46 -1.18
CA ALA A 209 11.28 3.03 -2.09
C ALA A 209 10.12 3.76 -1.37
N LEU A 210 9.66 3.22 -0.22
CA LEU A 210 8.65 3.89 0.59
C LEU A 210 9.14 5.23 1.17
N CYS A 211 10.41 5.37 1.53
CA CYS A 211 10.96 6.63 2.01
C CYS A 211 11.13 7.65 0.88
N GLU A 212 11.51 7.17 -0.31
CA GLU A 212 11.58 7.96 -1.53
C GLU A 212 10.25 8.60 -1.92
N ASP A 213 9.15 7.91 -1.65
CA ASP A 213 7.81 8.41 -1.93
C ASP A 213 7.50 9.73 -1.18
N TYR A 214 8.12 9.96 -0.02
CA TYR A 214 7.99 11.19 0.75
C TYR A 214 9.08 12.21 0.44
N ARG A 215 10.30 11.74 0.16
CA ARG A 215 11.46 12.60 -0.11
C ARG A 215 11.21 13.53 -1.30
N VAL A 216 10.46 13.05 -2.29
CA VAL A 216 10.13 13.81 -3.49
C VAL A 216 9.40 15.13 -3.22
N LEU A 217 8.68 15.25 -2.09
CA LEU A 217 8.02 16.50 -1.72
C LEU A 217 9.00 17.64 -1.42
N ALA A 218 10.26 17.32 -1.09
CA ALA A 218 11.31 18.29 -0.85
C ALA A 218 12.19 18.55 -2.09
N ASP A 219 12.01 17.79 -3.17
CA ASP A 219 12.80 17.89 -4.41
C ASP A 219 11.89 18.34 -5.58
N GLU A 220 11.77 19.65 -5.75
CA GLU A 220 10.93 20.26 -6.79
C GLU A 220 11.34 19.83 -8.21
N ALA A 221 12.63 19.60 -8.46
CA ALA A 221 13.13 19.21 -9.78
C ALA A 221 12.71 17.77 -10.09
N LEU A 222 12.91 16.85 -9.15
CA LEU A 222 12.46 15.48 -9.27
C LEU A 222 10.94 15.41 -9.44
N LEU A 223 10.18 16.18 -8.65
CA LEU A 223 8.72 16.20 -8.75
C LEU A 223 8.25 16.72 -10.11
N SER A 224 8.91 17.76 -10.66
CA SER A 224 8.62 18.25 -12.01
C SER A 224 8.85 17.18 -13.08
N ASP A 225 9.95 16.43 -12.99
CA ASP A 225 10.23 15.31 -13.88
C ASP A 225 9.18 14.18 -13.78
N LEU A 226 8.69 13.89 -12.57
CA LEU A 226 7.63 12.90 -12.36
C LEU A 226 6.29 13.38 -12.90
N VAL A 227 5.95 14.67 -12.76
CA VAL A 227 4.73 15.26 -13.33
C VAL A 227 4.74 15.17 -14.86
N VAL A 228 5.87 15.46 -15.51
CA VAL A 228 6.01 15.28 -16.96
C VAL A 228 5.77 13.82 -17.37
N LYS A 229 6.33 12.86 -16.62
CA LYS A 229 6.12 11.42 -16.88
C LYS A 229 4.67 10.98 -16.64
N TYR A 230 4.02 11.53 -15.61
CA TYR A 230 2.61 11.30 -15.30
C TYR A 230 1.70 11.82 -16.42
N ASP A 231 1.89 13.07 -16.85
CA ASP A 231 1.10 13.69 -17.93
C ASP A 231 1.31 12.94 -19.26
N SER A 232 2.57 12.59 -19.58
CA SER A 232 2.90 11.80 -20.77
C SER A 232 2.19 10.43 -20.77
N PHE A 233 2.13 9.77 -19.62
CA PHE A 233 1.47 8.47 -19.53
C PHE A 233 -0.05 8.59 -19.60
N ARG A 234 -0.65 9.61 -18.98
CA ARG A 234 -2.09 9.91 -19.15
C ARG A 234 -2.43 10.18 -20.60
N GLN A 235 -1.61 10.96 -21.32
CA GLN A 235 -1.82 11.19 -22.74
C GLN A 235 -1.74 9.87 -23.54
N THR A 236 -0.77 9.01 -23.22
CA THR A 236 -0.65 7.68 -23.85
C THR A 236 -1.94 6.86 -23.67
N LEU A 237 -2.51 6.83 -22.46
CA LEU A 237 -3.77 6.13 -22.19
C LEU A 237 -4.99 6.80 -22.85
N ARG A 238 -4.96 8.11 -23.08
CA ARG A 238 -6.00 8.80 -23.86
C ARG A 238 -5.94 8.40 -25.34
N ASP A 239 -4.74 8.25 -25.89
CA ASP A 239 -4.49 7.94 -27.30
C ASP A 239 -4.77 6.46 -27.63
N GLY A 240 -4.59 5.55 -26.67
CA GLY A 240 -4.89 4.13 -26.90
C GLY A 240 -4.62 3.22 -25.72
N ALA A 241 -5.00 1.95 -25.87
CA ALA A 241 -4.65 0.91 -24.91
C ALA A 241 -3.16 0.55 -25.03
N VAL A 242 -2.53 0.28 -23.89
CA VAL A 242 -1.15 -0.22 -23.80
C VAL A 242 -1.13 -1.71 -23.43
N SER A 243 0.03 -2.36 -23.51
CA SER A 243 0.18 -3.70 -22.97
C SER A 243 0.04 -3.69 -21.44
N ARG A 244 -0.42 -4.81 -20.86
CA ARG A 244 -0.52 -4.98 -19.40
C ARG A 244 0.83 -4.70 -18.72
N ASP A 245 1.92 -5.24 -19.24
CA ASP A 245 3.26 -5.03 -18.67
C ASP A 245 3.65 -3.55 -18.65
N THR A 246 3.33 -2.80 -19.70
CA THR A 246 3.58 -1.35 -19.74
C THR A 246 2.75 -0.62 -18.69
N LEU A 247 1.46 -0.97 -18.54
CA LEU A 247 0.59 -0.39 -17.52
C LEU A 247 1.14 -0.64 -16.11
N PHE A 248 1.43 -1.89 -15.76
CA PHE A 248 1.94 -2.26 -14.44
C PHE A 248 3.33 -1.68 -14.16
N LYS A 249 4.23 -1.63 -15.15
CA LYS A 249 5.52 -0.95 -15.00
C LYS A 249 5.31 0.53 -14.66
N ARG A 250 4.37 1.24 -15.29
CA ARG A 250 4.21 2.68 -15.01
C ARG A 250 3.55 2.95 -13.66
N LEU A 251 2.71 2.03 -13.19
CA LEU A 251 2.00 2.14 -11.92
C LEU A 251 2.87 1.74 -10.72
N PHE A 252 3.60 0.61 -10.82
CA PHE A 252 4.23 -0.04 -9.67
C PHE A 252 5.76 -0.21 -9.77
N SER A 253 6.42 0.17 -10.89
CA SER A 253 7.89 0.13 -10.96
C SER A 253 8.55 1.34 -10.26
N GLU A 254 9.87 1.47 -10.39
CA GLU A 254 10.75 2.47 -9.75
C GLU A 254 10.20 3.92 -9.71
N LEU A 255 9.42 4.33 -10.70
CA LEU A 255 8.86 5.70 -10.73
C LEU A 255 7.76 5.93 -9.69
N ARG A 256 6.99 4.89 -9.32
CA ARG A 256 5.90 4.93 -8.33
C ARG A 256 5.02 6.19 -8.47
N LEU A 257 4.62 6.50 -9.72
CA LEU A 257 3.87 7.72 -10.04
C LEU A 257 2.58 7.90 -9.21
N PRO A 258 1.74 6.85 -9.02
CA PRO A 258 0.56 6.92 -8.16
C PRO A 258 0.88 7.43 -6.75
N TYR A 259 1.97 6.95 -6.15
CA TYR A 259 2.41 7.31 -4.82
C TYR A 259 2.93 8.74 -4.79
N ARG A 260 3.90 9.07 -5.66
CA ARG A 260 4.66 10.33 -5.58
C ARG A 260 3.90 11.54 -6.11
N VAL A 261 3.31 11.42 -7.29
CA VAL A 261 2.50 12.48 -7.88
C VAL A 261 1.16 12.58 -7.17
N GLY A 262 0.58 11.44 -6.76
CA GLY A 262 -0.63 11.41 -5.94
C GLY A 262 -0.43 12.08 -4.57
N LEU A 263 0.68 11.81 -3.88
CA LEU A 263 1.03 12.48 -2.63
C LEU A 263 1.18 14.00 -2.81
N ALA A 264 1.81 14.44 -3.89
CA ALA A 264 1.93 15.86 -4.23
C ALA A 264 0.56 16.50 -4.52
N LEU A 265 -0.33 15.81 -5.25
CA LEU A 265 -1.71 16.23 -5.47
C LEU A 265 -2.42 16.47 -4.14
N LEU A 266 -2.47 15.47 -3.26
CA LEU A 266 -3.19 15.58 -1.98
C LEU A 266 -2.57 16.63 -1.05
N THR A 267 -1.25 16.71 -0.98
CA THR A 267 -0.57 17.76 -0.21
C THR A 267 -0.97 19.14 -0.71
N GLY A 268 -0.96 19.36 -2.03
CA GLY A 268 -1.36 20.63 -2.62
C GLY A 268 -2.85 20.95 -2.51
N ILE A 269 -3.74 19.94 -2.50
CA ILE A 269 -5.17 20.14 -2.19
C ILE A 269 -5.32 20.67 -0.76
N GLU A 270 -4.70 20.01 0.24
CA GLU A 270 -4.78 20.49 1.62
C GLU A 270 -4.22 21.91 1.75
N GLU A 271 -3.07 22.19 1.14
CA GLU A 271 -2.40 23.49 1.24
C GLU A 271 -3.20 24.62 0.59
N LYS A 272 -3.85 24.37 -0.55
CA LYS A 272 -4.48 25.40 -1.37
C LYS A 272 -6.00 25.51 -1.14
N ALA A 273 -6.67 24.42 -0.76
CA ALA A 273 -8.12 24.35 -0.59
C ALA A 273 -8.57 23.86 0.82
N GLY A 274 -7.65 23.33 1.63
CA GLY A 274 -7.90 22.92 3.00
C GLY A 274 -8.28 21.46 3.18
N LEU A 275 -8.34 21.03 4.44
CA LEU A 275 -8.57 19.62 4.82
C LEU A 275 -9.95 19.11 4.40
N GLU A 276 -10.99 19.94 4.44
CA GLU A 276 -12.35 19.50 4.06
C GLU A 276 -12.44 19.18 2.55
N GLU A 277 -11.73 19.95 1.70
CA GLU A 277 -11.67 19.64 0.27
C GLU A 277 -10.94 18.31 0.04
N LEU A 278 -9.83 18.07 0.76
CA LEU A 278 -9.11 16.81 0.69
C LEU A 278 -9.96 15.62 1.12
N ARG A 279 -10.78 15.78 2.17
CA ARG A 279 -11.74 14.75 2.61
C ARG A 279 -12.79 14.51 1.54
N GLY A 280 -13.37 15.57 0.98
CA GLY A 280 -14.30 15.47 -0.15
C GLY A 280 -13.69 14.75 -1.36
N ALA A 281 -12.40 14.96 -1.62
CA ALA A 281 -11.67 14.28 -2.68
C ALA A 281 -11.51 12.77 -2.45
N PHE A 282 -11.57 12.28 -1.20
CA PHE A 282 -11.56 10.84 -0.91
C PHE A 282 -12.84 10.16 -1.39
N TYR A 283 -13.99 10.78 -1.15
CA TYR A 283 -15.32 10.27 -1.52
C TYR A 283 -15.72 10.55 -2.99
N MET A 284 -14.81 11.16 -3.76
CA MET A 284 -15.02 11.41 -5.18
C MET A 284 -14.70 10.14 -5.98
N ASP A 285 -15.48 9.88 -7.03
CA ASP A 285 -15.13 8.81 -7.99
C ASP A 285 -13.68 9.01 -8.52
N PRO A 286 -12.89 7.94 -8.72
CA PRO A 286 -11.49 8.09 -9.12
C PRO A 286 -11.31 8.75 -10.49
N GLU A 287 -12.25 8.55 -11.43
CA GLU A 287 -12.16 9.11 -12.79
C GLU A 287 -12.15 10.65 -12.80
N PRO A 288 -13.11 11.36 -12.17
CA PRO A 288 -13.09 12.83 -12.11
C PRO A 288 -12.01 13.41 -11.17
N PHE A 289 -11.45 12.63 -10.24
CA PHE A 289 -10.46 13.12 -9.28
C PHE A 289 -9.26 13.81 -9.96
N CYS A 290 -8.62 13.14 -10.93
CA CYS A 290 -7.44 13.69 -11.57
C CYS A 290 -7.77 14.96 -12.38
N GLU A 291 -8.93 15.02 -13.03
CA GLU A 291 -9.34 16.20 -13.81
C GLU A 291 -9.71 17.38 -12.92
N THR A 292 -10.31 17.11 -11.76
CA THR A 292 -10.73 18.13 -10.80
C THR A 292 -9.54 18.80 -10.13
N TYR A 293 -8.50 18.03 -9.78
CA TYR A 293 -7.37 18.51 -8.98
C TYR A 293 -6.06 18.68 -9.74
N ASP A 294 -6.06 18.44 -11.06
CA ASP A 294 -4.89 18.62 -11.94
C ASP A 294 -4.24 20.01 -11.83
N TRP A 295 -5.02 21.04 -11.45
CA TRP A 295 -4.52 22.40 -11.26
C TRP A 295 -3.45 22.51 -10.18
N VAL A 296 -3.44 21.59 -9.21
CA VAL A 296 -2.41 21.53 -8.16
C VAL A 296 -1.02 21.37 -8.78
N LEU A 297 -0.90 20.59 -9.86
CA LEU A 297 0.37 20.27 -10.51
C LEU A 297 0.89 21.35 -11.46
N ASN A 298 0.15 22.43 -11.70
CA ASN A 298 0.53 23.46 -12.68
C ASN A 298 1.87 24.13 -12.37
N GLU A 299 2.23 24.23 -11.08
CA GLU A 299 3.52 24.82 -10.68
C GLU A 299 4.73 23.99 -11.11
N TYR A 300 4.55 22.68 -11.28
CA TYR A 300 5.59 21.75 -11.74
C TYR A 300 5.63 21.64 -13.27
N ARG A 301 4.53 21.96 -13.97
CA ARG A 301 4.44 21.96 -15.44
C ARG A 301 5.08 23.19 -16.09
N THR A 302 5.12 24.32 -15.37
CA THR A 302 5.62 25.60 -15.91
C THR A 302 7.14 25.77 -15.78
N ARG A 303 7.81 24.80 -15.16
CA ARG A 303 9.25 24.85 -14.86
C ARG A 303 10.09 23.84 -15.65
N SER A 304 9.45 23.03 -16.49
CA SER A 304 10.08 22.07 -17.43
C SER A 304 10.34 22.67 -18.80
#